data_AF-A0A662HBA5-F1
#
_entry.id   AF-A0A662HBA5-F1
#
_cell.length_a   1.000
_cell.length_b   1.000
_cell.length_c   1.000
_cell.angle_alpha   90.00
_cell.angle_beta   90.00
_cell.angle_gamma   90.00
#
_symmetry.space_group_name_H-M   'P 1'
#
loop_
_entity.id
_entity.type
_entity.pdbx_description
1 polymer ?
#
loop_
_entity_poly.entity_id
_entity_poly.type
_entity_poly.pdbx_seq_one_letter_code
_entity_poly.pdbx_strand_id
1 'polypeptide(L)'
;YNRLICLAINPRHKKLSHVHFSNKPVPPCLVMIDFKLRGKYLDLISVWRLDYVDTRAYGNWIALAMLLREICLKTQHEPGHLTIIANKALIQDKSSAKFLLERLKSMPLID
;
A
#
# COMPACT_ATOMS: atom_id res chain seq x y z
N TYR A 1 12.10 -4.78 -17.05
CA TYR A 1 11.93 -3.33 -17.21
C TYR A 1 10.44 -3.06 -17.31
N ASN A 2 9.86 -2.33 -16.35
CA ASN A 2 8.58 -1.57 -16.42
C ASN A 2 8.32 -1.01 -15.02
N ARG A 3 8.36 0.33 -14.88
CA ARG A 3 8.09 1.07 -13.65
C ARG A 3 6.81 1.87 -13.86
N LEU A 4 5.86 1.80 -12.95
CA LEU A 4 4.83 2.82 -12.85
C LEU A 4 5.20 3.77 -11.72
N ILE A 5 5.36 5.05 -12.07
CA ILE A 5 5.58 6.17 -11.15
C ILE A 5 4.34 7.06 -11.31
N CYS A 6 3.56 7.24 -10.25
CA CYS A 6 2.48 8.23 -10.24
C CYS A 6 2.96 9.49 -9.53
N LEU A 7 3.13 10.57 -10.30
CA LEU A 7 3.55 11.88 -9.81
C LEU A 7 2.39 12.86 -10.03
N ALA A 8 1.72 13.27 -8.96
CA ALA A 8 0.71 14.33 -9.02
C ALA A 8 1.43 15.70 -8.95
N ILE A 9 1.52 16.39 -10.09
CA ILE A 9 2.15 17.72 -10.17
C ILE A 9 1.06 18.79 -10.20
N ASN A 10 1.14 19.77 -9.30
CA ASN A 10 0.35 20.99 -9.39
C ASN A 10 1.01 21.94 -10.41
N PRO A 11 0.38 22.23 -11.56
CA PRO A 11 0.98 23.00 -12.65
C PRO A 11 1.27 24.46 -12.29
N ARG A 12 0.76 24.97 -11.16
CA ARG A 12 1.00 26.34 -10.69
C ARG A 12 2.26 26.47 -9.81
N HIS A 13 2.86 25.36 -9.38
CA HIS A 13 4.04 25.38 -8.50
C HIS A 13 5.33 25.10 -9.27
N LYS A 14 6.02 26.16 -9.69
CA LYS A 14 7.31 26.11 -10.44
C LYS A 14 8.52 25.54 -9.66
N LYS A 15 8.39 25.16 -8.38
CA LYS A 15 9.52 24.74 -7.51
C LYS A 15 9.85 23.23 -7.52
N LEU A 16 9.16 22.41 -8.30
CA LEU A 16 9.37 20.94 -8.31
C LEU A 16 10.40 20.46 -9.34
N SER A 17 11.23 21.34 -9.90
CA SER A 17 12.31 21.01 -10.84
C SER A 17 13.43 20.12 -10.27
N HIS A 18 13.36 19.73 -8.99
CA HIS A 18 14.44 19.01 -8.28
C HIS A 18 14.11 17.56 -7.90
N VAL A 19 12.95 17.00 -8.27
CA VAL A 19 12.54 15.64 -7.86
C VAL A 19 13.36 14.53 -8.58
N HIS A 20 14.25 14.89 -9.51
CA HIS A 20 15.02 13.95 -10.33
C HIS A 20 16.52 13.81 -10.01
N PHE A 21 17.06 14.40 -8.94
CA PHE A 21 18.53 14.35 -8.68
C PHE A 21 18.91 13.82 -7.30
N SER A 22 18.83 12.51 -7.10
CA SER A 22 19.68 11.81 -6.12
C SER A 22 20.00 10.40 -6.60
N ASN A 23 21.27 10.05 -6.57
CA ASN A 23 21.90 8.92 -7.25
C ASN A 23 21.45 7.54 -6.73
N LYS A 24 20.32 7.05 -7.28
CA LYS A 24 19.62 5.75 -7.10
C LYS A 24 18.34 5.87 -6.25
N PRO A 25 17.20 6.34 -6.79
CA PRO A 25 15.94 6.14 -6.10
C PRO A 25 15.62 4.63 -6.16
N VAL A 26 15.64 3.96 -5.01
CA VAL A 26 14.95 2.68 -4.88
C VAL A 26 13.51 2.93 -5.32
N PRO A 27 12.97 2.22 -6.33
CA PRO A 27 11.62 2.48 -6.81
C PRO A 27 10.64 2.39 -5.64
N PRO A 28 9.60 3.24 -5.57
CA PRO A 28 8.64 3.20 -4.48
C PRO A 28 8.06 1.79 -4.32
N CYS A 29 7.79 1.43 -3.07
CA CYS A 29 7.21 0.13 -2.73
C CYS A 29 5.75 0.06 -3.19
N LEU A 30 4.97 1.09 -2.89
CA LEU A 30 3.62 1.28 -3.43
C LEU A 30 3.69 1.78 -4.87
N VAL A 31 3.03 1.09 -5.79
CA VAL A 31 3.05 1.36 -7.23
C VAL A 31 1.73 1.93 -7.72
N MET A 32 0.62 1.49 -7.15
CA MET A 32 -0.72 1.90 -7.57
C MET A 32 -1.68 1.94 -6.39
N ILE A 33 -2.57 2.93 -6.39
CA ILE A 33 -3.81 2.96 -5.61
C ILE A 33 -4.95 3.14 -6.61
N ASP A 34 -6.02 2.39 -6.42
CA ASP A 34 -7.23 2.45 -7.22
C ASP A 34 -8.45 2.35 -6.30
N PHE A 35 -9.52 3.06 -6.65
CA PHE A 35 -10.76 3.07 -5.89
C PHE A 35 -11.87 2.48 -6.74
N LYS A 36 -12.62 1.52 -6.18
CA LYS A 36 -13.72 0.85 -6.87
C LYS A 36 -15.02 1.08 -6.12
N LEU A 37 -16.00 1.64 -6.81
CA LEU A 37 -17.34 1.82 -6.26
C LEU A 37 -18.15 0.53 -6.45
N ARG A 38 -18.80 0.07 -5.36
CA ARG A 38 -19.67 -1.10 -5.33
C ARG A 38 -20.94 -0.77 -4.55
N GLY A 39 -21.94 -0.28 -5.27
CA GLY A 39 -23.15 0.26 -4.64
C GLY A 39 -22.80 1.47 -3.78
N LYS A 40 -23.13 1.43 -2.48
CA LYS A 40 -22.77 2.47 -1.52
C LYS A 40 -21.34 2.33 -0.95
N TYR A 41 -20.67 1.22 -1.23
CA TYR A 41 -19.34 0.93 -0.67
C TYR A 41 -18.24 1.40 -1.62
N LEU A 42 -17.22 2.05 -1.09
CA LEU A 42 -16.00 2.38 -1.80
C LEU A 42 -14.89 1.45 -1.32
N ASP A 43 -14.39 0.60 -2.22
CA ASP A 43 -13.27 -0.30 -1.99
C ASP A 43 -11.96 0.41 -2.41
N LEU A 44 -10.85 0.17 -1.69
CA LEU A 44 -9.49 0.64 -2.04
C LEU A 44 -8.60 -0.54 -2.38
N ILE A 45 -8.00 -0.52 -3.56
CA ILE A 45 -7.03 -1.51 -4.01
C ILE A 45 -5.66 -0.85 -4.07
N SER A 46 -4.66 -1.48 -3.47
CA SER A 46 -3.27 -1.03 -3.55
C SER A 46 -2.36 -2.12 -4.09
N VAL A 47 -1.44 -1.75 -4.98
CA VAL A 47 -0.46 -2.67 -5.55
C VAL A 47 0.94 -2.25 -5.15
N TRP A 48 1.68 -3.18 -4.58
CA TRP A 48 3.02 -3.00 -4.03
C TRP A 48 4.01 -3.86 -4.80
N ARG A 49 5.10 -3.25 -5.26
CA ARG A 49 6.26 -3.97 -5.84
C ARG A 49 6.91 -4.88 -4.82
N LEU A 50 6.97 -4.42 -3.57
CA LEU A 50 7.64 -5.08 -2.47
C LEU A 50 7.05 -4.55 -1.17
N ASP A 51 6.69 -5.44 -0.25
CA ASP A 51 6.19 -5.06 1.07
C ASP A 51 6.89 -5.88 2.16
N TYR A 52 7.26 -5.22 3.26
CA TYR A 52 7.94 -5.85 4.39
C TYR A 52 6.90 -6.14 5.47
N VAL A 53 6.35 -7.35 5.43
CA VAL A 53 5.13 -7.74 6.15
C VAL A 53 5.31 -7.75 7.67
N ASP A 54 6.54 -7.92 8.14
CA ASP A 54 6.92 -8.01 9.54
C ASP A 54 7.22 -6.67 10.21
N THR A 55 7.42 -5.61 9.43
CA THR A 55 7.89 -4.32 9.94
C THR A 55 7.01 -3.17 9.48
N ARG A 56 7.04 -2.86 8.19
CA ARG A 56 6.47 -1.62 7.64
C ARG A 56 5.06 -1.78 7.08
N ALA A 57 4.71 -2.98 6.63
CA ALA A 57 3.44 -3.24 5.95
C ALA A 57 2.24 -2.83 6.79
N TYR A 58 2.23 -3.19 8.08
CA TYR A 58 1.09 -2.91 8.95
C TYR A 58 0.80 -1.41 9.07
N GLY A 59 1.84 -0.58 9.25
CA GLY A 59 1.70 0.88 9.26
C GLY A 59 1.19 1.43 7.92
N ASN A 60 1.68 0.88 6.81
CA ASN A 60 1.21 1.24 5.47
C ASN A 60 -0.28 0.90 5.27
N TRP A 61 -0.73 -0.26 5.74
CA TRP A 61 -2.12 -0.70 5.60
C TRP A 61 -3.06 0.14 6.45
N ILE A 62 -2.65 0.53 7.67
CA ILE A 62 -3.40 1.49 8.49
C ILE A 62 -3.52 2.82 7.76
N ALA A 63 -2.43 3.34 7.19
CA ALA A 63 -2.45 4.59 6.45
C ALA A 63 -3.41 4.54 5.24
N LEU A 64 -3.47 3.40 4.53
CA LEU A 64 -4.42 3.18 3.44
C LEU A 64 -5.87 3.08 3.93
N ALA A 65 -6.12 2.44 5.07
CA ALA A 65 -7.45 2.39 5.68
C ALA A 65 -7.92 3.78 6.10
N MET A 66 -7.03 4.60 6.66
CA MET A 66 -7.30 6.00 6.98
C MET A 66 -7.59 6.80 5.71
N LEU A 67 -6.82 6.62 4.65
CA LEU A 67 -7.06 7.26 3.35
C LEU A 67 -8.45 6.89 2.80
N LEU A 68 -8.81 5.60 2.81
CA LEU A 68 -10.12 5.13 2.37
C LEU A 68 -11.24 5.83 3.15
N ARG A 69 -11.13 5.85 4.49
CA ARG A 69 -12.08 6.54 5.36
C ARG A 69 -12.22 8.01 5.00
N GLU A 70 -11.12 8.73 4.78
CA GLU A 70 -11.15 10.15 4.43
C GLU A 70 -11.81 10.41 3.06
N ILE A 71 -11.59 9.53 2.08
CA ILE A 71 -12.25 9.64 0.77
C ILE A 71 -13.75 9.36 0.91
N CYS A 72 -14.13 8.33 1.66
CA CYS A 72 -15.53 8.00 1.97
C CYS A 72 -16.26 9.18 2.61
N LEU A 73 -15.67 9.83 3.62
CA LEU A 73 -16.24 11.00 4.28
C LEU A 73 -16.47 12.16 3.31
N LYS A 74 -15.53 12.41 2.38
CA LYS A 74 -15.64 13.50 1.40
C LYS A 74 -16.61 13.23 0.26
N THR A 75 -16.82 11.95 -0.07
CA THR A 75 -17.62 11.54 -1.22
C THR A 75 -18.99 10.97 -0.82
N GLN A 76 -19.30 10.92 0.48
CA GLN A 76 -20.54 10.37 1.04
C GLN A 76 -20.77 8.88 0.69
N HIS A 77 -19.70 8.09 0.65
CA HIS A 77 -19.76 6.63 0.50
C HIS A 77 -19.42 5.93 1.81
N GLU A 78 -19.83 4.68 1.95
CA GLU A 78 -19.41 3.81 3.05
C GLU A 78 -18.05 3.16 2.75
N PRO A 79 -17.17 2.96 3.74
CA PRO A 79 -15.92 2.24 3.53
C PRO A 79 -16.22 0.77 3.22
N GLY A 80 -15.68 0.29 2.11
CA GLY A 80 -15.70 -1.10 1.70
C GLY A 80 -14.41 -1.83 2.11
N HIS A 81 -13.90 -2.66 1.21
CA HIS A 81 -12.71 -3.46 1.42
C HIS A 81 -11.42 -2.70 1.11
N LEU A 82 -10.38 -2.98 1.90
CA LEU A 82 -9.00 -2.63 1.57
C LEU A 82 -8.29 -3.88 1.03
N THR A 83 -7.96 -3.88 -0.25
CA THR A 83 -7.20 -4.96 -0.89
C THR A 83 -5.73 -4.57 -1.05
N ILE A 84 -4.84 -5.38 -0.51
CA ILE A 84 -3.39 -5.21 -0.64
C ILE A 84 -2.86 -6.30 -1.57
N ILE A 85 -2.26 -5.90 -2.69
CA ILE A 85 -1.60 -6.81 -3.63
C ILE A 85 -0.10 -6.57 -3.53
N ALA A 86 0.63 -7.47 -2.89
CA ALA A 86 2.09 -7.39 -2.78
C ALA A 86 2.75 -8.38 -3.76
N ASN A 87 3.45 -7.86 -4.77
CA ASN A 87 4.20 -8.68 -5.73
C ASN A 87 5.36 -9.42 -5.09
N LYS A 88 5.98 -8.83 -4.05
CA LYS A 88 7.03 -9.46 -3.27
C LYS A 88 6.85 -9.16 -1.79
N ALA A 89 6.20 -10.07 -1.08
CA ALA A 89 6.12 -10.03 0.38
C ALA A 89 7.43 -10.55 0.98
N LEU A 90 8.08 -9.74 1.82
CA LEU A 90 9.34 -10.09 2.48
C LEU A 90 9.22 -9.99 3.98
N ILE A 91 10.00 -10.82 4.66
CA ILE A 91 10.27 -10.70 6.08
C ILE A 91 11.70 -10.18 6.21
N GLN A 92 11.87 -9.02 6.84
CA GLN A 92 13.17 -8.39 7.02
C GLN A 92 13.94 -9.02 8.18
N ASP A 93 13.26 -9.28 9.30
CA ASP A 93 13.84 -9.90 10.49
C ASP A 93 13.63 -11.42 10.47
N LYS A 94 14.71 -12.14 10.17
CA LYS A 94 14.71 -13.61 10.12
C LYS A 94 14.37 -14.27 11.46
N SER A 95 14.65 -13.62 12.59
CA SER A 95 14.37 -14.18 13.91
C SER A 95 12.86 -14.16 14.20
N SER A 96 12.21 -13.02 13.92
CA SER A 96 10.76 -12.86 13.95
C SER A 96 10.05 -13.74 12.91
N ALA A 97 10.67 -13.98 11.75
CA ALA A 97 10.11 -14.84 10.70
C ALA A 97 9.77 -16.25 11.19
N LYS A 98 10.67 -16.86 11.97
CA LYS A 98 10.50 -18.23 12.46
C LYS A 98 9.30 -18.30 13.42
N PHE A 99 9.21 -17.34 14.35
CA PHE A 99 8.09 -17.27 15.28
C PHE A 99 6.76 -17.05 14.55
N LEU A 100 6.71 -16.10 13.61
CA LEU A 100 5.51 -15.81 12.84
C LEU A 100 5.05 -17.03 12.01
N LEU A 101 5.98 -17.72 11.37
CA LEU A 101 5.69 -18.90 10.56
C LEU A 101 5.11 -20.04 11.41
N GLU A 102 5.72 -20.33 12.56
CA GLU A 102 5.21 -21.36 13.47
C GLU A 102 3.82 -20.98 14.00
N ARG A 103 3.59 -19.70 14.28
CA ARG A 103 2.27 -19.21 14.69
C ARG A 103 1.23 -19.36 13.59
N LEU A 104 1.54 -18.98 12.35
CA LEU A 104 0.64 -19.14 11.21
C LEU A 104 0.30 -20.60 10.93
N LYS A 105 1.27 -21.52 11.06
CA LYS A 105 1.02 -22.98 10.94
C LYS A 105 0.11 -23.51 12.03
N SER A 106 0.18 -22.94 13.23
CA SER A 106 -0.65 -23.34 14.37
C SER A 106 -2.05 -22.77 14.34
N MET A 107 -2.31 -21.77 13.48
CA MET A 107 -3.64 -21.20 13.34
C MET A 107 -4.53 -22.16 12.53
N PRO A 108 -5.75 -22.43 12.99
CA PRO A 108 -6.71 -23.18 12.19
C PRO A 108 -6.93 -22.43 10.87
N LEU A 109 -6.91 -23.18 9.75
CA LEU A 109 -7.33 -22.62 8.47
C LEU A 109 -8.77 -22.13 8.67
N ILE A 110 -8.96 -20.84 8.44
CA ILE A 110 -10.30 -20.24 8.47
C ILE A 110 -10.90 -20.60 7.11
N ASP A 111 -11.78 -21.60 7.12
CA ASP A 111 -12.64 -21.96 5.99
C ASP A 111 -13.69 -20.86 5.71
#